data_AF-A0A9R1NX47-F1
#
_entry.id   AF-A0A9R1NX47-F1
#
_cell.length_a   1.000
_cell.length_b   1.000
_cell.length_c   1.000
_cell.angle_alpha   90.00
_cell.angle_beta   90.00
_cell.angle_gamma   90.00
#
_symmetry.space_group_name_H-M   'P 1'
#
loop_
_entity.id
_entity.type
_entity.pdbx_description
1 polymer ?
#
loop_
_entity_poly.entity_id
_entity_poly.type
_entity_poly.pdbx_seq_one_letter_code
_entity_poly.pdbx_strand_id
1 'polypeptide(L)'
;MSWAGPDEILLSTSLAGFLDKKLIVLLRDGRKLLGTLCSFDQFANVVLQGACERVIVGELYCDVPLGLYVIRGENVVLIGELDREKDELPSHMTCVSEAEIRTLKM
;
A
#
# COMPACT_ATOMS: atom_id res chain seq x y z
N MET A 1 18.10 22.61 14.39
CA MET A 1 18.66 21.45 13.67
C MET A 1 18.61 20.27 14.62
N SER A 2 17.51 19.51 14.59
CA SER A 2 17.36 18.28 15.37
C SER A 2 18.14 17.18 14.65
N TRP A 3 19.28 16.81 15.20
CA TRP A 3 19.96 15.59 14.82
C TRP A 3 19.13 14.43 15.33
N ALA A 4 18.67 13.56 14.42
CA ALA A 4 18.02 12.30 14.74
C ALA A 4 18.88 11.51 15.72
N GLY A 5 18.27 11.00 16.80
CA GLY A 5 18.96 10.19 17.80
C GLY A 5 19.42 8.84 17.20
N PRO A 6 20.42 8.17 17.79
CA PRO A 6 20.95 6.90 17.29
C PRO A 6 19.88 5.79 17.19
N ASP A 7 18.80 5.87 17.95
CA ASP A 7 17.68 4.92 17.89
C ASP A 7 16.79 5.09 16.63
N GLU A 8 16.71 6.29 16.04
CA GLU A 8 15.93 6.50 14.81
C GLU A 8 16.61 5.88 13.58
N ILE A 9 17.94 5.73 13.61
CA ILE A 9 18.72 5.21 12.47
C ILE A 9 18.62 3.69 12.39
N LEU A 10 18.54 2.98 13.53
CA LEU A 10 18.52 1.50 13.57
C LEU A 10 17.11 0.91 13.36
N LEU A 11 16.05 1.66 13.67
CA LEU A 11 14.65 1.23 13.48
C LEU A 11 14.11 1.55 12.07
N SER A 12 14.75 2.46 11.34
CA SER A 12 14.28 2.98 10.05
C SER A 12 14.13 1.94 8.93
N THR A 13 14.79 0.77 9.04
CA THR A 13 14.74 -0.30 8.03
C THR A 13 13.77 -1.43 8.37
N SER A 14 13.13 -1.42 9.55
CA SER A 14 12.28 -2.53 9.99
C SER A 14 10.81 -2.28 9.65
N LEU A 15 10.16 -3.28 9.04
CA LEU A 15 8.70 -3.34 8.87
C LEU A 15 7.93 -3.25 10.21
N ALA A 16 8.60 -3.49 11.35
CA ALA A 16 8.02 -3.38 12.68
C ALA A 16 7.42 -2.00 12.98
N GLY A 17 8.06 -0.92 12.49
CA GLY A 17 7.55 0.44 12.69
C GLY A 17 6.25 0.73 11.95
N PHE A 18 5.84 -0.16 11.05
CA PHE A 18 4.66 -0.02 10.20
C PHE A 18 3.49 -0.92 10.62
N LEU A 19 3.62 -1.69 11.71
CA LEU A 19 2.52 -2.50 12.25
C LEU A 19 1.30 -1.62 12.60
N ASP A 20 0.11 -2.11 12.31
CA ASP A 20 -1.18 -1.44 12.50
C ASP A 20 -1.36 -0.14 11.71
N LYS A 21 -0.40 0.18 10.83
CA LYS A 21 -0.47 1.32 9.92
C LYS A 21 -1.06 0.92 8.57
N LYS A 22 -1.69 1.89 7.90
CA LYS A 22 -2.20 1.71 6.54
C LYS A 22 -1.01 1.84 5.58
N LEU A 23 -0.83 0.86 4.72
CA LEU A 23 0.27 0.80 3.76
C LEU A 23 -0.25 0.72 2.33
N ILE A 24 0.62 1.10 1.41
CA ILE A 24 0.55 0.75 -0.01
C ILE A 24 1.71 -0.20 -0.34
N VAL A 25 1.39 -1.29 -1.03
CA VAL A 25 2.33 -2.31 -1.50
C VAL A 25 2.26 -2.35 -3.02
N LEU A 26 3.38 -2.07 -3.69
CA LEU A 26 3.51 -2.26 -5.13
C LEU A 26 4.05 -3.66 -5.41
N LEU A 27 3.34 -4.41 -6.25
CA LEU A 27 3.75 -5.72 -6.69
C LEU A 27 4.51 -5.68 -8.03
N ARG A 28 5.24 -6.76 -8.33
CA ARG A 28 6.02 -6.93 -9.57
C ARG A 28 5.16 -6.90 -10.84
N ASP A 29 3.90 -7.28 -10.75
CA ASP A 29 2.92 -7.21 -11.84
C ASP A 29 2.27 -5.82 -11.99
N GLY A 30 2.70 -4.82 -11.20
CA GLY A 30 2.23 -3.44 -11.24
C GLY A 30 0.97 -3.17 -10.41
N ARG A 31 0.41 -4.18 -9.74
CA ARG A 31 -0.75 -4.03 -8.85
C ARG A 31 -0.36 -3.22 -7.61
N LYS A 32 -1.28 -2.36 -7.17
CA LYS A 32 -1.14 -1.50 -5.99
C LYS A 32 -2.14 -1.99 -4.96
N LEU A 33 -1.64 -2.57 -3.87
CA LEU A 33 -2.46 -3.09 -2.80
C LEU A 33 -2.39 -2.13 -1.62
N LEU A 34 -3.54 -1.70 -1.13
CA LEU A 34 -3.62 -0.92 0.10
C LEU A 34 -4.19 -1.81 1.19
N GLY A 35 -3.84 -1.55 2.45
CA GLY A 35 -4.42 -2.24 3.60
C GLY A 35 -3.66 -1.94 4.88
N THR A 36 -4.17 -2.42 6.02
CA THR A 36 -3.48 -2.27 7.30
C THR A 36 -2.52 -3.44 7.52
N LEU A 37 -1.25 -3.17 7.84
CA LEU A 37 -0.28 -4.22 8.12
C LEU A 37 -0.56 -4.91 9.45
N CYS A 38 -0.93 -6.19 9.41
CA CYS A 38 -1.17 -7.00 10.61
C CYS A 38 0.06 -7.79 11.05
N SER A 39 0.85 -8.27 10.10
CA SER A 39 2.02 -9.11 10.37
C SER A 39 2.98 -9.09 9.19
N PHE A 40 4.24 -9.34 9.48
CA PHE A 40 5.31 -9.48 8.51
C PHE A 40 6.37 -10.47 8.99
N ASP A 41 7.27 -10.87 8.10
CA ASP A 41 8.47 -11.63 8.45
C ASP A 41 9.75 -11.03 7.84
N GLN A 42 10.90 -11.64 8.13
CA GLN A 42 12.22 -11.22 7.64
C GLN A 42 12.38 -11.31 6.11
N PHE A 43 11.48 -12.00 5.42
CA PHE A 43 11.46 -12.13 3.96
C PHE A 43 10.50 -11.12 3.31
N ALA A 44 9.95 -10.19 4.09
CA ALA A 44 8.93 -9.23 3.67
C ALA A 44 7.64 -9.89 3.15
N ASN A 45 7.33 -11.12 3.60
CA ASN A 45 5.95 -11.60 3.48
C ASN A 45 5.09 -10.72 4.38
N VAL A 46 3.96 -10.24 3.89
CA VAL A 46 3.09 -9.32 4.63
C VAL A 46 1.64 -9.79 4.61
N VAL A 47 0.96 -9.56 5.73
CA VAL A 47 -0.48 -9.78 5.88
C VAL A 47 -1.17 -8.43 6.00
N LEU A 48 -2.05 -8.13 5.05
CA LEU A 48 -2.85 -6.92 5.03
C LEU A 48 -4.31 -7.25 5.42
N GLN A 49 -4.85 -6.53 6.40
CA GLN A 49 -6.27 -6.53 6.73
C GLN A 49 -6.99 -5.39 6.00
N GLY A 50 -8.23 -5.66 5.57
CA GLY A 50 -9.05 -4.67 4.86
C GLY A 50 -8.42 -4.26 3.54
N ALA A 51 -7.70 -5.19 2.89
CA ALA A 51 -6.94 -4.95 1.70
C ALA A 51 -7.85 -4.60 0.52
N CYS A 52 -7.41 -3.68 -0.32
CA CYS A 52 -8.01 -3.39 -1.62
C CYS A 52 -6.93 -3.24 -2.70
N GLU A 53 -7.26 -3.60 -3.94
CA GLU A 53 -6.44 -3.28 -5.09
C GLU A 53 -6.88 -1.93 -5.67
N ARG A 54 -5.99 -0.94 -5.65
CA ARG A 54 -6.21 0.34 -6.31
C ARG A 54 -5.79 0.27 -7.77
N VAL A 55 -6.77 0.37 -8.65
CA VAL A 55 -6.57 0.47 -10.10
C VAL A 55 -6.63 1.95 -10.48
N ILE A 56 -5.63 2.41 -11.24
CA ILE A 56 -5.56 3.80 -11.73
C ILE A 56 -5.37 3.76 -13.23
N VAL A 57 -6.22 4.48 -13.96
CA VAL A 57 -6.14 4.65 -15.42
C VAL A 57 -6.36 6.13 -15.75
N GLY A 58 -5.30 6.82 -16.15
CA GLY A 58 -5.33 8.28 -16.31
C GLY A 58 -5.69 8.98 -15.00
N GLU A 59 -6.73 9.81 -15.02
CA GLU A 59 -7.26 10.53 -13.85
C GLU A 59 -8.38 9.76 -13.12
N LEU A 60 -8.65 8.51 -13.52
CA LEU A 60 -9.67 7.67 -12.91
C LEU A 60 -9.03 6.64 -11.98
N TYR A 61 -9.70 6.35 -10.86
CA TYR A 61 -9.30 5.28 -9.96
C TYR A 61 -10.48 4.47 -9.43
N CYS A 62 -10.19 3.27 -8.94
CA CYS A 62 -11.15 2.44 -8.23
C CYS A 62 -10.41 1.54 -7.23
N ASP A 63 -11.00 1.38 -6.05
CA ASP A 63 -10.50 0.48 -5.01
C ASP A 63 -11.34 -0.79 -4.97
N VAL A 64 -10.77 -1.89 -5.45
CA VAL A 64 -11.44 -3.19 -5.50
C VAL A 64 -11.17 -3.94 -4.19
N PRO A 65 -12.19 -4.26 -3.37
CA PRO A 65 -11.98 -4.90 -2.08
C PRO A 65 -11.48 -6.34 -2.22
N LEU A 66 -10.49 -6.70 -1.40
CA LEU A 66 -9.89 -8.04 -1.32
C LEU A 66 -10.06 -8.70 0.06
N GLY A 67 -10.18 -7.90 1.13
CA GLY A 67 -10.39 -8.41 2.49
C GLY A 67 -9.07 -8.72 3.21
N LEU A 68 -8.88 -9.94 3.70
CA LEU A 68 -7.60 -10.35 4.28
C LEU A 68 -6.68 -10.86 3.16
N TYR A 69 -5.51 -10.27 2.99
CA TYR A 69 -4.62 -10.57 1.87
C TYR A 69 -3.20 -10.90 2.35
N VAL A 70 -2.68 -12.04 1.91
CA VAL A 70 -1.31 -12.49 2.22
C VAL A 70 -0.46 -12.31 0.97
N ILE A 71 0.61 -11.54 1.09
CA ILE A 71 1.54 -11.23 -0.01
C ILE A 71 2.86 -11.94 0.24
N ARG A 72 3.35 -12.63 -0.79
CA ARG A 72 4.68 -13.23 -0.76
C ARG A 72 5.76 -12.20 -1.07
N GLY A 73 6.79 -12.13 -0.24
CA GLY A 73 7.78 -11.06 -0.23
C GLY A 73 8.57 -10.91 -1.53
N GLU A 74 8.81 -11.97 -2.29
CA GLU A 74 9.52 -11.84 -3.57
C GLU A 74 8.73 -11.10 -4.66
N ASN A 75 7.41 -10.98 -4.48
CA ASN A 75 6.53 -10.24 -5.38
C ASN A 75 6.44 -8.76 -5.00
N VAL A 76 6.94 -8.37 -3.82
CA VAL A 76 6.95 -6.99 -3.35
C VAL A 76 8.07 -6.21 -4.04
N VAL A 77 7.72 -5.05 -4.59
CA VAL A 77 8.67 -4.08 -5.16
C VAL A 77 8.98 -3.00 -4.14
N LEU A 78 7.94 -2.41 -3.54
CA LEU A 78 8.08 -1.42 -2.47
C LEU A 78 6.88 -1.47 -1.53
N ILE A 79 7.11 -0.99 -0.31
CA ILE A 79 6.10 -0.78 0.71
C ILE A 79 6.23 0.67 1.19
N GLY A 80 5.11 1.38 1.27
CA GLY A 80 5.06 2.75 1.77
C GLY A 80 3.93 2.94 2.77
N GLU A 81 4.18 3.71 3.82
CA GLU A 81 3.13 4.15 4.75
C GLU A 81 2.21 5.18 4.09
N LEU A 82 0.91 4.97 4.23
CA LEU A 82 -0.11 5.95 3.88
C LEU A 82 -0.48 6.72 5.15
N ASP A 83 -0.17 8.01 5.12
CA ASP A 83 -0.56 8.96 6.16
C ASP A 83 -2.08 9.15 6.13
N ARG A 84 -2.74 8.91 7.26
CA ARG A 84 -4.21 9.02 7.38
C ARG A 84 -4.70 10.47 7.35
N GLU A 85 -3.82 11.43 7.63
CA GLU A 85 -4.18 12.85 7.70
C GLU A 85 -4.03 13.56 6.34
N LYS A 86 -3.43 12.89 5.35
CA LYS A 86 -3.19 13.45 4.02
C LYS A 86 -4.08 12.81 2.98
N ASP A 87 -4.43 13.59 1.97
CA ASP A 87 -5.10 13.07 0.79
C ASP A 87 -4.19 12.03 0.10
N GLU A 88 -4.68 10.80 -0.02
CA GLU A 88 -3.95 9.70 -0.67
C GLU A 88 -3.76 9.93 -2.18
N LEU A 89 -4.63 10.75 -2.78
CA LEU A 89 -4.69 11.00 -4.20
C LEU A 89 -4.85 12.51 -4.46
N PRO A 90 -4.31 13.01 -5.58
CA PRO A 90 -4.56 14.38 -6.02
C PRO A 90 -6.05 14.68 -6.22
N SER A 91 -6.44 15.95 -6.05
CA SER A 91 -7.84 16.41 -6.14
C SER A 91 -8.51 16.24 -7.50
N HIS A 92 -7.74 16.03 -8.58
CA HIS A 92 -8.27 15.78 -9.92
C HIS A 92 -8.68 14.31 -10.16
N MET A 93 -8.39 13.40 -9.22
CA MET A 93 -8.72 11.99 -9.40
C MET A 93 -10.20 11.70 -9.15
N THR A 94 -10.83 10.99 -10.10
CA THR A 94 -12.25 10.63 -10.02
C THR A 94 -12.42 9.14 -9.73
N CYS A 95 -13.22 8.81 -8.72
CA CYS A 95 -13.57 7.43 -8.40
C CYS A 95 -14.62 6.90 -9.37
N VAL A 96 -14.38 5.74 -9.97
CA VAL A 96 -15.29 5.08 -10.92
C VAL A 96 -15.66 3.67 -10.46
N SER A 97 -16.65 3.07 -11.12
CA SER A 97 -17.07 1.70 -10.82
C SER A 97 -16.01 0.67 -11.22
N GLU A 98 -16.00 -0.49 -10.55
CA GLU A 98 -15.08 -1.58 -10.87
C GLU A 98 -15.26 -2.10 -12.30
N ALA A 99 -16.49 -2.11 -12.84
CA ALA A 99 -16.75 -2.53 -14.21
C ALA A 99 -16.14 -1.56 -15.23
N GLU A 100 -16.26 -0.27 -14.97
CA GLU A 100 -15.75 0.79 -15.84
C GLU A 100 -14.22 0.80 -15.86
N ILE A 101 -13.55 0.78 -14.69
CA ILE A 101 -12.09 0.81 -14.63
C ILE A 101 -11.45 -0.43 -15.28
N ARG A 102 -12.10 -1.60 -15.16
CA ARG A 102 -11.60 -2.85 -15.74
C ARG A 102 -11.69 -2.84 -17.26
N THR A 103 -12.71 -2.20 -17.81
CA THR A 103 -12.86 -2.03 -19.26
C THR A 103 -11.76 -1.13 -19.83
N LEU A 104 -11.37 -0.09 -19.08
CA LEU A 104 -10.31 0.86 -19.48
C LEU A 104 -8.89 0.33 -19.28
N LYS A 105 -8.70 -0.72 -18.48
CA LYS A 105 -7.39 -1.36 -18.22
C LYS A 105 -7.00 -2.37 -19.32
N MET A 106 -7.96 -2.83 -20.13
CA MET A 106 -7.73 -3.72 -21.29
C MET A 106 -7.20 -2.95 -22.50
#